data_AF-A0A2N2AN95-F1
#
_entry.id   AF-A0A2N2AN95-F1
#
_cell.length_a   1.000
_cell.length_b   1.000
_cell.length_c   1.000
_cell.angle_alpha   90.00
_cell.angle_beta   90.00
_cell.angle_gamma   90.00
#
_symmetry.space_group_name_H-M   'P 1'
#
loop_
_entity.id
_entity.type
_entity.pdbx_description
1 polymer ?
#
loop_
_entity_poly.entity_id
_entity_poly.type
_entity_poly.pdbx_seq_one_letter_code
_entity_poly.pdbx_strand_id
1 'polypeptide(L)'
;MVNGLLFDGVVEGSISGGDTSATVTAEVSCVNSVPTGSISGTVETFTGTGTSEFTFSSNQPLIVATLKTSALQSVGAFFTDVTVRNVTTNTTTTGCSAELTATRLSSELWIGSFTVFCPTGPNLFIFGTFSGDVVVNRQVFCKPLL
;
A
#
# COMPACT_ATOMS: atom_id res chain seq x y z
N MET A 1 4.68 -5.92 -25.39
CA MET A 1 3.27 -6.18 -25.03
C MET A 1 3.22 -7.51 -24.30
N VAL A 2 3.21 -7.48 -22.97
CA VAL A 2 3.08 -8.67 -22.12
C VAL A 2 1.58 -8.92 -21.94
N ASN A 3 1.12 -10.16 -22.11
CA ASN A 3 -0.30 -10.55 -22.02
C ASN A 3 -0.97 -9.96 -20.75
N GLY A 4 -1.88 -9.02 -20.98
CA GLY A 4 -2.46 -8.14 -19.96
C GLY A 4 -3.48 -8.84 -19.07
N LEU A 5 -3.00 -9.41 -17.96
CA LEU A 5 -3.84 -9.62 -16.80
C LEU A 5 -3.92 -8.29 -16.05
N LEU A 6 -5.12 -7.67 -16.07
CA LEU A 6 -5.42 -6.52 -15.21
C LEU A 6 -5.36 -6.99 -13.75
N PHE A 7 -4.65 -6.25 -12.90
CA PHE A 7 -4.61 -6.55 -11.46
C PHE A 7 -6.00 -6.42 -10.84
N ASP A 8 -6.35 -7.26 -9.86
CA ASP A 8 -7.65 -7.21 -9.18
C ASP A 8 -7.88 -5.88 -8.44
N GLY A 9 -6.81 -5.28 -7.90
CA GLY A 9 -6.80 -3.95 -7.30
C GLY A 9 -5.51 -3.20 -7.62
N VAL A 10 -5.62 -1.89 -7.84
CA VAL A 10 -4.50 -0.97 -8.06
C VAL A 10 -4.70 0.26 -7.19
N VAL A 11 -3.64 0.71 -6.54
CA VAL A 11 -3.55 2.01 -5.84
C VAL A 11 -2.31 2.70 -6.36
N GLU A 12 -2.47 3.80 -7.08
CA GLU A 12 -1.39 4.65 -7.55
C GLU A 12 -1.72 6.09 -7.17
N GLY A 13 -1.03 6.63 -6.17
CA GLY A 13 -1.33 7.98 -5.72
C GLY A 13 -0.61 8.37 -4.45
N SER A 14 -1.10 9.41 -3.81
CA SER A 14 -0.59 9.90 -2.54
C SER A 14 -1.68 9.93 -1.48
N ILE A 15 -1.26 9.73 -0.24
CA ILE A 15 -2.09 9.86 0.96
C ILE A 15 -1.37 10.80 1.92
N SER A 16 -2.10 11.72 2.55
CA SER A 16 -1.56 12.64 3.54
C SER A 16 -2.41 12.69 4.79
N GLY A 17 -1.74 12.83 5.94
CA GLY A 17 -2.36 12.94 7.25
C GLY A 17 -1.43 13.69 8.21
N GLY A 18 -1.83 14.88 8.66
CA GLY A 18 -0.99 15.77 9.47
C GLY A 18 0.30 16.15 8.72
N ASP A 19 1.44 16.01 9.39
CA ASP A 19 2.77 16.31 8.83
C ASP A 19 3.43 15.11 8.13
N THR A 20 2.63 14.09 7.79
CA THR A 20 3.11 12.89 7.09
C THR A 20 2.36 12.68 5.79
N SER A 21 3.10 12.44 4.71
CA SER A 21 2.56 12.10 3.40
C SER A 21 3.26 10.84 2.89
N ALA A 22 2.58 10.10 2.03
CA ALA A 22 3.15 8.97 1.32
C ALA A 22 2.73 9.00 -0.15
N THR A 23 3.64 8.62 -1.05
CA THR A 23 3.29 8.14 -2.38
C THR A 23 3.27 6.63 -2.34
N VAL A 24 2.26 6.01 -2.95
CA VAL A 24 2.05 4.57 -2.93
C VAL A 24 1.68 4.11 -4.34
N THR A 25 2.42 3.14 -4.83
CA THR A 25 2.07 2.32 -5.99
C THR A 25 1.94 0.88 -5.52
N ALA A 26 0.74 0.33 -5.59
CA ALA A 26 0.45 -1.05 -5.23
C ALA A 26 -0.44 -1.70 -6.29
N GLU A 27 -0.04 -2.89 -6.71
CA GLU A 27 -0.74 -3.71 -7.68
C GLU A 27 -0.97 -5.08 -7.04
N VAL A 28 -2.23 -5.51 -6.91
CA VAL A 28 -2.58 -6.71 -6.14
C VAL A 28 -3.56 -7.60 -6.88
N SER A 29 -3.40 -8.91 -6.73
CA SER A 29 -4.24 -9.93 -7.35
C SER A 29 -4.29 -11.22 -6.56
N CYS A 30 -5.32 -12.01 -6.83
CA CYS A 30 -5.47 -13.38 -6.36
C CYS A 30 -5.41 -14.34 -7.55
N VAL A 31 -4.29 -15.06 -7.67
CA VAL A 31 -4.07 -16.10 -8.70
C VAL A 31 -4.13 -17.46 -8.03
N ASN A 32 -5.11 -18.31 -8.39
CA ASN A 32 -5.31 -19.62 -7.77
C ASN A 32 -5.40 -19.58 -6.24
N SER A 33 -6.09 -18.56 -5.70
CA SER A 33 -6.20 -18.29 -4.26
C SER A 33 -4.89 -17.93 -3.55
N VAL A 34 -3.82 -17.63 -4.30
CA VAL A 34 -2.55 -17.13 -3.77
C VAL A 34 -2.45 -15.63 -4.06
N PRO A 35 -2.13 -14.80 -3.04
CA PRO A 35 -1.84 -13.39 -3.25
C PRO A 35 -0.61 -13.19 -4.14
N THR A 36 -0.72 -12.27 -5.08
CA THR A 36 0.36 -11.86 -5.98
C THR A 36 0.32 -10.36 -6.19
N GLY A 37 1.47 -9.72 -6.41
CA GLY A 37 1.52 -8.28 -6.55
C GLY A 37 2.77 -7.65 -5.95
N SER A 38 2.77 -6.32 -5.91
CA SER A 38 3.85 -5.53 -5.35
C SER A 38 3.30 -4.26 -4.69
N ILE A 39 4.14 -3.67 -3.84
CA ILE A 39 3.94 -2.36 -3.25
C ILE A 39 5.26 -1.61 -3.26
N SER A 40 5.23 -0.32 -3.54
CA SER A 40 6.39 0.57 -3.46
C SER A 40 5.98 2.02 -3.31
N GLY A 41 6.91 2.87 -2.91
CA GLY A 41 6.69 4.31 -2.85
C GLY A 41 7.61 5.02 -1.87
N THR A 42 7.19 6.21 -1.47
CA THR A 42 7.91 7.08 -0.55
C THR A 42 7.02 7.51 0.61
N VAL A 43 7.63 7.80 1.76
CA VAL A 43 6.98 8.45 2.91
C VAL A 43 7.84 9.62 3.34
N GLU A 44 7.23 10.79 3.46
CA GLU A 44 7.84 11.96 4.07
C GLU A 44 7.14 12.22 5.39
N THR A 45 7.90 12.37 6.48
CA THR A 45 7.35 12.68 7.80
C THR A 45 8.18 13.76 8.48
N PHE A 46 7.51 14.76 9.04
CA PHE A 46 8.16 15.73 9.90
C PHE A 46 8.32 15.17 11.31
N THR A 47 9.56 14.90 11.69
CA THR A 47 9.93 14.77 13.10
C THR A 47 10.34 16.17 13.56
N GLY A 48 10.00 16.64 14.76
CA GLY A 48 10.19 18.06 15.15
C GLY A 48 11.59 18.69 14.94
N THR A 49 12.61 17.89 14.62
CA THR A 49 13.97 18.30 14.24
C THR A 49 14.24 18.37 12.72
N GLY A 50 13.28 18.02 11.86
CA GLY A 50 13.41 17.99 10.40
C GLY A 50 12.55 16.92 9.71
N THR A 51 12.45 17.04 8.39
CA THR A 51 11.76 16.04 7.54
C THR A 51 12.65 14.82 7.33
N SER A 52 12.10 13.64 7.58
CA SER A 52 12.70 12.36 7.19
C SER A 52 11.97 11.79 5.99
N GLU A 53 12.74 11.33 5.01
CA GLU A 53 12.21 10.66 3.81
C GLU A 53 12.55 9.18 3.87
N PHE A 54 11.57 8.33 3.56
CA PHE A 54 11.70 6.89 3.49
C PHE A 54 11.25 6.39 2.13
N THR A 55 11.93 5.40 1.59
CA THR A 55 11.39 4.59 0.49
C THR A 55 11.02 3.21 1.01
N PHE A 56 9.99 2.60 0.42
CA PHE A 56 9.58 1.24 0.74
C PHE A 56 9.33 0.43 -0.52
N SER A 57 9.52 -0.89 -0.43
CA SER A 57 9.07 -1.82 -1.46
C SER A 57 8.92 -3.25 -0.95
N SER A 58 8.00 -4.01 -1.56
CA SER A 58 7.86 -5.46 -1.41
C SER A 58 7.16 -6.06 -2.63
N ASN A 59 7.44 -7.33 -2.91
CA ASN A 59 6.74 -8.19 -3.86
C ASN A 59 6.11 -9.41 -3.18
N GLN A 60 5.95 -9.37 -1.86
CA GLN A 60 5.43 -10.47 -1.06
C GLN A 60 4.09 -10.10 -0.38
N PRO A 61 2.99 -10.01 -1.14
CA PRO A 61 1.68 -9.89 -0.52
C PRO A 61 1.32 -11.18 0.25
N LEU A 62 0.82 -11.01 1.46
CA LEU A 62 0.31 -12.09 2.31
C LEU A 62 -1.22 -12.12 2.29
N ILE A 63 -1.88 -10.98 2.12
CA ILE A 63 -3.33 -10.90 2.08
C ILE A 63 -3.71 -9.91 0.99
N VAL A 64 -4.66 -10.29 0.14
CA VAL A 64 -5.30 -9.40 -0.82
C VAL A 64 -6.81 -9.54 -0.66
N ALA A 65 -7.46 -8.41 -0.45
CA ALA A 65 -8.90 -8.30 -0.32
C ALA A 65 -9.38 -7.12 -1.14
N THR A 66 -10.17 -7.37 -2.17
CA THR A 66 -10.82 -6.31 -2.95
C THR A 66 -12.32 -6.53 -2.90
N LEU A 67 -13.05 -5.42 -2.81
CA LEU A 67 -14.50 -5.41 -2.83
C LEU A 67 -14.97 -4.58 -4.01
N LYS A 68 -15.84 -5.13 -4.84
CA LYS A 68 -16.39 -4.42 -6.00
C LYS A 68 -17.89 -4.69 -6.11
N THR A 69 -18.67 -3.72 -5.66
CA THR A 69 -20.13 -3.70 -5.82
C THR A 69 -20.54 -2.39 -6.51
N SER A 70 -21.83 -2.24 -6.81
CA SER A 70 -22.37 -0.98 -7.34
C SER A 70 -22.27 0.19 -6.36
N ALA A 71 -22.26 -0.08 -5.06
CA ALA A 71 -22.28 0.94 -4.01
C ALA A 71 -20.94 1.12 -3.28
N LEU A 72 -20.08 0.09 -3.29
CA LEU A 72 -18.86 0.05 -2.50
C LEU A 72 -17.71 -0.56 -3.29
N GLN A 73 -16.58 0.13 -3.28
CA GLN A 73 -15.32 -0.37 -3.81
C GLN A 73 -14.21 -0.22 -2.76
N SER A 74 -13.37 -1.23 -2.60
CA SER A 74 -12.23 -1.17 -1.69
C SER A 74 -11.08 -2.06 -2.17
N VAL A 75 -9.86 -1.60 -1.90
CA VAL A 75 -8.62 -2.37 -1.99
C VAL A 75 -8.03 -2.49 -0.59
N GLY A 76 -7.70 -3.69 -0.18
CA GLY A 76 -6.99 -4.00 1.05
C GLY A 76 -5.86 -4.98 0.74
N ALA A 77 -4.67 -4.69 1.25
CA ALA A 77 -3.51 -5.55 1.05
C ALA A 77 -2.57 -5.51 2.24
N PHE A 78 -1.97 -6.65 2.55
CA PHE A 78 -0.91 -6.78 3.53
C PHE A 78 0.31 -7.40 2.87
N PHE A 79 1.48 -6.78 3.05
CA PHE A 79 2.75 -7.22 2.49
C PHE A 79 3.73 -7.53 3.61
N THR A 80 4.48 -8.61 3.44
CA THR A 80 5.60 -9.00 4.30
C THR A 80 6.93 -8.68 3.62
N ASP A 81 8.04 -8.85 4.33
CA ASP A 81 9.40 -8.65 3.84
C ASP A 81 9.61 -7.30 3.14
N VAL A 82 8.91 -6.28 3.63
CA VAL A 82 9.06 -4.92 3.14
C VAL A 82 10.44 -4.42 3.50
N THR A 83 11.12 -3.90 2.48
CA THR A 83 12.40 -3.20 2.65
C THR A 83 12.09 -1.71 2.76
N VAL A 84 12.55 -1.09 3.83
CA VAL A 84 12.40 0.34 4.09
C VAL A 84 13.80 0.96 4.13
N ARG A 85 14.02 2.02 3.37
CA ARG A 85 15.26 2.79 3.42
C ARG A 85 14.97 4.18 3.92
N ASN A 86 15.63 4.58 5.01
CA ASN A 86 15.69 5.98 5.39
C ASN A 86 16.70 6.67 4.46
N VAL A 87 16.22 7.62 3.65
CA VAL A 87 17.03 8.34 2.66
C VAL A 87 17.98 9.31 3.36
N THR A 88 17.52 9.95 4.44
CA THR A 88 18.29 10.92 5.22
C THR A 88 19.51 10.30 5.90
N THR A 89 19.35 9.14 6.53
CA THR A 89 20.45 8.43 7.23
C THR A 89 21.10 7.35 6.38
N ASN A 90 20.58 7.08 5.18
CA ASN A 90 21.00 6.00 4.30
C ASN A 90 21.00 4.61 4.96
N THR A 91 20.09 4.39 5.91
CA THR A 91 19.95 3.09 6.59
C THR A 91 18.82 2.28 5.97
N THR A 92 19.04 0.97 5.83
CA THR A 92 18.04 0.04 5.30
C THR A 92 17.59 -0.91 6.39
N THR A 93 16.27 -1.07 6.50
CA THR A 93 15.59 -2.03 7.37
C THR A 93 14.85 -3.02 6.48
N THR A 94 14.93 -4.31 6.79
CA THR A 94 14.25 -5.38 6.07
C THR A 94 13.37 -6.17 7.02
N GLY A 95 12.49 -7.02 6.49
CA GLY A 95 11.54 -7.78 7.31
C GLY A 95 10.43 -6.91 7.91
N CYS A 96 10.21 -5.70 7.36
CA CYS A 96 9.07 -4.89 7.74
C CYS A 96 7.78 -5.47 7.13
N SER A 97 6.64 -5.03 7.64
CA SER A 97 5.32 -5.32 7.06
C SER A 97 4.65 -4.02 6.65
N ALA A 98 3.84 -4.06 5.59
CA ALA A 98 3.06 -2.92 5.15
C ALA A 98 1.58 -3.30 5.00
N GLU A 99 0.70 -2.43 5.46
CA GLU A 99 -0.73 -2.55 5.30
C GLU A 99 -1.23 -1.35 4.48
N LEU A 100 -2.04 -1.65 3.46
CA LEU A 100 -2.68 -0.67 2.61
C LEU A 100 -4.17 -0.93 2.59
N THR A 101 -4.96 0.10 2.89
CA THR A 101 -6.40 0.09 2.71
C THR A 101 -6.83 1.35 1.96
N ALA A 102 -7.71 1.19 0.98
CA ALA A 102 -8.37 2.26 0.27
C ALA A 102 -9.83 1.87 0.05
N THR A 103 -10.75 2.77 0.40
CA THR A 103 -12.19 2.58 0.24
C THR A 103 -12.79 3.80 -0.45
N ARG A 104 -13.62 3.54 -1.45
CA ARG A 104 -14.25 4.58 -2.24
C ARG A 104 -15.35 5.28 -1.44
N LEU A 105 -15.23 6.60 -1.30
CA LEU A 105 -16.28 7.46 -0.73
C LEU A 105 -17.20 8.03 -1.81
N SER A 106 -16.64 8.42 -2.95
CA SER A 106 -17.39 8.99 -4.09
C SER A 106 -16.72 8.62 -5.41
N SER A 107 -17.18 9.17 -6.54
CA SER A 107 -16.62 8.85 -7.84
C SER A 107 -15.11 9.08 -7.94
N GLU A 108 -14.61 10.10 -7.23
CA GLU A 108 -13.24 10.63 -7.31
C GLU A 108 -12.50 10.59 -5.97
N LEU A 109 -13.19 10.28 -4.87
CA LEU A 109 -12.61 10.33 -3.53
C LEU A 109 -12.47 8.94 -2.93
N TRP A 110 -11.25 8.64 -2.48
CA TRP A 110 -10.91 7.43 -1.74
C TRP A 110 -10.34 7.83 -0.38
N ILE A 111 -10.74 7.11 0.66
CA ILE A 111 -10.20 7.24 2.01
C ILE A 111 -9.49 5.95 2.39
N GLY A 112 -8.49 6.02 3.23
CA GLY A 112 -7.95 4.83 3.84
C GLY A 112 -6.72 5.10 4.67
N SER A 113 -5.83 4.11 4.68
CA SER A 113 -4.60 4.19 5.44
C SER A 113 -3.47 3.44 4.74
N PHE A 114 -2.26 3.91 5.02
CA PHE A 114 -1.03 3.22 4.67
C PHE A 114 -0.15 3.16 5.91
N THR A 115 0.27 1.96 6.27
CA THR A 115 1.06 1.72 7.48
C THR A 115 2.25 0.83 7.16
N VAL A 116 3.39 1.13 7.75
CA VAL A 116 4.59 0.29 7.69
C VAL A 116 5.09 0.05 9.11
N PHE A 117 5.25 -1.23 9.47
CA PHE A 117 5.77 -1.67 10.75
C PHE A 117 7.10 -2.38 10.55
N CYS A 118 8.15 -1.88 11.18
CA CYS A 118 9.47 -2.52 11.11
C CYS A 118 9.85 -3.15 12.46
N PRO A 119 10.42 -4.37 12.48
CA PRO A 119 10.83 -5.03 13.72
C PRO A 119 11.90 -4.24 14.47
N THR A 120 12.79 -3.58 13.72
CA THR A 120 13.82 -2.68 14.23
C THR A 120 13.90 -1.48 13.31
N GLY A 121 13.21 -0.37 13.61
CA GLY A 121 13.25 0.80 12.73
C GLY A 121 11.99 1.67 12.84
N PRO A 122 11.65 2.40 11.76
CA PRO A 122 10.52 3.31 11.76
C PRO A 122 9.18 2.54 11.79
N ASN A 123 8.21 3.10 12.49
CA ASN A 123 6.80 2.77 12.33
C ASN A 123 6.12 3.97 11.68
N LEU A 124 5.61 3.79 10.47
CA LEU A 124 5.01 4.85 9.67
C LEU A 124 3.51 4.60 9.62
N PHE A 125 2.71 5.60 9.97
CA PHE A 125 1.25 5.49 9.96
C PHE A 125 0.65 6.73 9.32
N ILE A 126 -0.09 6.53 8.24
CA ILE A 126 -0.76 7.59 7.50
C ILE A 126 -2.22 7.17 7.31
N PHE A 127 -3.14 8.05 7.69
CA PHE A 127 -4.56 7.93 7.37
C PHE A 127 -5.01 9.22 6.70
N GLY A 128 -5.92 9.12 5.75
CA GLY A 128 -6.37 10.28 5.00
C GLY A 128 -7.05 9.91 3.70
N THR A 129 -7.10 10.90 2.81
CA THR A 129 -7.66 10.75 1.47
C THR A 129 -6.55 10.41 0.48
N PHE A 130 -6.81 9.45 -0.40
CA PHE A 130 -5.95 9.20 -1.54
C PHE A 130 -6.25 10.21 -2.65
N SER A 131 -5.21 10.84 -3.18
CA SER A 131 -5.23 11.53 -4.46
C SER A 131 -4.45 10.72 -5.49
N GLY A 132 -5.08 10.39 -6.61
CA GLY A 132 -4.53 9.51 -7.64
C GLY A 132 -5.55 8.49 -8.11
N ASP A 133 -5.07 7.44 -8.76
CA ASP A 133 -5.89 6.39 -9.34
C ASP A 133 -5.99 5.20 -8.39
N VAL A 134 -7.20 4.93 -7.92
CA VAL A 134 -7.53 3.68 -7.23
C VAL A 134 -8.56 2.93 -8.04
N VAL A 135 -8.19 1.73 -8.47
CA VAL A 135 -9.01 0.90 -9.35
C VAL A 135 -9.27 -0.44 -8.68
N VAL A 136 -10.54 -0.83 -8.64
CA VAL A 136 -10.92 -2.21 -8.30
C VAL A 136 -11.49 -2.87 -9.55
N ASN A 137 -10.80 -3.90 -10.05
CA ASN A 137 -11.20 -4.61 -11.26
C ASN A 137 -12.13 -5.78 -10.95
N ARG A 138 -11.83 -6.54 -9.89
CA ARG A 138 -12.60 -7.74 -9.48
C ARG A 138 -12.67 -7.79 -7.96
N GLN A 139 -13.75 -8.38 -7.42
CA GLN A 139 -13.86 -8.71 -6.01
C GLN A 139 -13.13 -10.04 -5.74
N VAL A 140 -12.12 -10.03 -4.87
CA VAL A 140 -11.38 -11.21 -4.46
C VAL A 140 -11.02 -11.17 -2.98
N PHE A 141 -10.78 -12.33 -2.40
CA PHE A 141 -10.14 -12.47 -1.10
C PHE A 141 -9.21 -13.67 -1.15
N CYS A 142 -7.93 -13.47 -0.88
CA CYS A 142 -6.95 -14.54 -0.80
C CYS A 142 -5.90 -14.28 0.27
N LYS A 143 -5.40 -15.38 0.81
CA LYS A 143 -4.27 -15.50 1.75
C LYS A 143 -3.58 -16.84 1.45
N PRO A 144 -2.28 -17.01 1.74
CA PRO A 144 -1.65 -18.32 1.60
C PRO A 144 -2.44 -19.37 2.38
N LEU A 145 -2.62 -20.53 1.75
CA LEU A 145 -3.07 -21.73 2.43
C LEU A 145 -1.94 -22.13 3.37
N LEU A 146 -2.22 -22.11 4.69
CA LEU A 146 -1.32 -22.59 5.74
C LEU A 146 -1.12 -24.11 5.63
#